data_AF-A0A931MFB0-F1
#
_entry.id   AF-A0A931MFB0-F1
#
_cell.length_a   1.000
_cell.length_b   1.000
_cell.length_c   1.000
_cell.angle_alpha   90.00
_cell.angle_beta   90.00
_cell.angle_gamma   90.00
#
_symmetry.space_group_name_H-M   'P 1'
#
loop_
_entity.id
_entity.type
_entity.pdbx_description
1 polymer ?
#
loop_
_entity_poly.entity_id
_entity_poly.type
_entity_poly.pdbx_seq_one_letter_code
_entity_poly.pdbx_strand_id
1 'polypeptide(L)'
;MMAMIELLLIILKIIVLSTIYTTVVLLVIFILSKTTSIQWTKYVWAKKVRFWLLSHLVISVLLFVLSFSYWQDTGLGDNSKIPVGYGQTIQSEDFAWTYFYPDPDKTEPNQDELIIEDYKIFDQFLCAKVSHQNTISPSYDYIVYDLKNKSLKTFDSEQEYSSYVDINSLPKTNKFYDFQKHYHEYLDNRPKWKAWLLP
;
A
#
# COMPACT_ATOMS: atom_id res chain seq x y z
N MET A 1 16.69 -9.14 9.13
CA MET A 1 17.47 -7.99 9.67
C MET A 1 16.98 -6.67 9.10
N MET A 2 16.77 -6.61 7.77
CA MET A 2 16.24 -5.42 7.06
C MET A 2 14.89 -4.94 7.63
N ALA A 3 13.93 -5.86 7.84
CA ALA A 3 12.63 -5.52 8.43
C ALA A 3 12.70 -4.81 9.80
N MET A 4 13.67 -5.18 10.67
CA MET A 4 13.83 -4.51 11.97
C MET A 4 14.38 -3.08 11.83
N ILE A 5 15.30 -2.87 10.88
CA ILE A 5 15.87 -1.56 10.59
C ILE A 5 14.77 -0.64 10.05
N GLU A 6 13.97 -1.12 9.10
CA GLU A 6 12.85 -0.37 8.54
C GLU A 6 11.78 -0.05 9.59
N LEU A 7 11.43 -1.01 10.45
CA LEU A 7 10.52 -0.76 11.55
C LEU A 7 11.06 0.34 12.50
N LEU A 8 12.36 0.32 12.79
CA LEU A 8 13.00 1.37 13.59
C LEU A 8 12.92 2.74 12.90
N LEU A 9 13.15 2.81 11.59
CA LEU A 9 13.02 4.04 10.81
C LEU A 9 11.57 4.57 10.81
N ILE A 10 10.58 3.69 10.69
CA ILE A 10 9.15 4.05 10.79
C ILE A 10 8.86 4.62 12.18
N ILE A 11 9.30 3.95 13.25
CA ILE A 11 9.11 4.42 14.64
C ILE A 11 9.75 5.80 14.83
N LEU A 12 10.98 6.00 14.36
CA LEU A 12 11.66 7.29 14.44
C LEU A 12 10.88 8.39 13.71
N LYS A 13 10.41 8.11 12.50
CA LYS A 13 9.61 9.05 11.71
C LYS A 13 8.29 9.38 12.40
N ILE A 14 7.62 8.39 12.99
CA ILE A 14 6.40 8.59 13.78
C ILE A 14 6.66 9.52 14.97
N ILE A 15 7.75 9.32 15.72
CA ILE A 15 8.10 10.17 16.87
C ILE A 15 8.30 11.63 16.43
N VAL A 16 8.99 11.85 15.31
CA VAL A 16 9.20 13.19 14.75
C VAL A 16 7.87 13.81 14.32
N LEU A 17 7.04 13.07 13.57
CA LEU A 17 5.75 13.55 13.09
C LEU A 17 4.77 13.84 14.23
N SER A 18 4.68 12.95 15.23
CA SER A 18 3.81 13.16 16.39
C SER A 18 4.26 14.37 17.21
N THR A 19 5.56 14.63 17.31
CA THR A 19 6.09 15.84 17.94
C THR A 19 5.66 17.09 17.17
N ILE A 20 5.81 17.10 15.85
CA ILE A 20 5.39 18.23 14.99
C ILE A 20 3.89 18.47 15.13
N TYR A 21 3.06 17.43 14.95
CA TYR A 21 1.60 17.54 14.99
C TYR A 21 1.09 17.97 16.35
N THR A 22 1.63 17.40 17.43
CA THR A 22 1.24 17.81 18.77
C THR A 22 1.59 19.27 19.04
N THR A 23 2.75 19.73 18.55
CA THR A 23 3.17 21.13 18.70
C THR A 23 2.26 22.08 17.92
N VAL A 24 1.85 21.72 16.71
CA VAL A 24 0.86 22.48 15.93
C VAL A 24 -0.47 22.56 16.67
N VAL A 25 -0.97 21.44 17.19
CA VAL A 25 -2.22 21.40 17.98
C VAL A 25 -2.12 22.27 19.24
N LEU A 26 -0.98 22.22 19.93
CA LEU A 26 -0.73 23.06 21.11
C LEU A 26 -0.71 24.55 20.75
N LEU A 27 -0.12 24.91 19.61
CA LEU A 27 -0.07 26.29 19.11
C LEU A 27 -1.48 26.80 18.79
N VAL A 28 -2.32 25.98 18.15
CA VAL A 28 -3.73 26.31 17.93
C VAL A 28 -4.45 26.54 19.25
N ILE A 29 -4.27 25.66 20.24
CA ILE A 29 -4.85 25.84 21.58
C ILE A 29 -4.33 27.11 22.26
N PHE A 30 -3.05 27.43 22.10
CA PHE A 30 -2.47 28.67 22.62
C PHE A 30 -3.18 29.90 22.06
N ILE A 31 -3.29 29.99 20.73
CA ILE A 31 -3.97 31.10 20.06
C ILE A 31 -5.41 31.20 20.57
N LEU A 32 -6.16 30.09 20.57
CA LEU A 32 -7.55 30.07 21.03
C LEU A 32 -7.69 30.46 22.50
N SER A 33 -6.75 30.06 23.37
CA SER A 33 -6.79 30.43 24.80
C SER A 33 -6.62 31.94 25.04
N LYS A 34 -5.99 32.63 24.08
CA LYS A 34 -5.76 34.09 24.12
C LYS A 34 -6.85 34.89 23.43
N THR A 35 -7.43 34.37 22.36
CA THR A 35 -8.41 35.10 21.54
C THR A 35 -9.85 34.83 21.95
N THR A 36 -10.12 33.71 22.62
CA THR A 36 -11.50 33.30 22.95
C THR A 36 -11.76 33.27 24.46
N SER A 37 -13.03 33.38 24.83
CA SER A 37 -13.49 33.21 26.21
C SER A 37 -13.74 31.74 26.60
N ILE A 38 -13.42 30.78 25.71
CA ILE A 38 -13.66 29.36 25.92
C ILE A 38 -12.85 28.88 27.13
N GLN A 39 -13.54 28.44 28.19
CA GLN A 39 -12.89 28.02 29.43
C GLN A 39 -12.03 26.75 29.24
N TRP A 40 -12.48 25.84 28.38
CA TRP A 40 -11.76 24.59 28.08
C TRP A 40 -10.35 24.83 27.53
N THR A 41 -10.16 25.76 26.58
CA THR A 41 -8.84 26.03 25.98
C THR A 41 -7.86 26.61 27.01
N LYS A 42 -8.35 27.45 27.92
CA LYS A 42 -7.56 27.99 29.04
C LYS A 42 -7.16 26.90 30.02
N TYR A 43 -8.07 25.97 30.33
CA TYR A 43 -7.79 24.81 31.19
C TYR A 43 -6.75 23.87 30.56
N VAL A 44 -6.89 23.56 29.26
CA VAL A 44 -5.93 22.74 28.52
C VAL A 44 -4.56 23.41 28.48
N TRP A 45 -4.50 24.73 28.21
CA TRP A 45 -3.26 25.49 28.22
C TRP A 45 -2.57 25.51 29.60
N ALA A 46 -3.34 25.59 30.69
CA ALA A 46 -2.78 25.50 32.04
C ALA A 46 -2.09 24.15 32.29
N LYS A 47 -2.55 23.07 31.63
CA LYS A 47 -1.97 21.72 31.69
C LYS A 47 -1.21 21.34 30.41
N LYS A 48 -0.63 22.32 29.72
CA LYS A 48 0.03 22.16 28.40
C LYS A 48 0.98 20.97 28.29
N VAL A 49 1.81 20.71 29.31
CA VAL A 49 2.77 19.59 29.28
C VAL A 49 2.06 18.24 29.28
N ARG A 50 1.08 18.05 30.18
CA ARG A 50 0.28 16.82 30.25
C ARG A 50 -0.53 16.62 28.96
N PHE A 51 -1.13 17.69 28.44
CA PHE A 51 -1.87 17.64 27.19
C PHE A 51 -0.96 17.28 26.00
N TRP A 52 0.23 17.87 25.94
CA TRP A 52 1.22 17.58 24.91
C TRP A 52 1.64 16.10 24.96
N LEU A 53 2.02 15.57 26.13
CA LEU A 53 2.41 14.16 26.27
C LEU A 53 1.30 13.18 25.87
N LEU A 54 0.06 13.43 26.30
CA LEU A 54 -1.08 12.57 25.96
C LEU A 54 -1.43 12.63 24.48
N SER A 55 -1.45 13.83 23.89
CA SER A 55 -1.75 14.02 22.48
C SER A 55 -0.65 13.42 21.61
N HIS A 56 0.61 13.56 22.01
CA HIS A 56 1.74 12.93 21.36
C HIS A 56 1.56 11.41 21.32
N LEU A 57 1.27 10.77 22.45
CA LEU A 57 1.04 9.33 22.52
C LEU A 57 -0.12 8.89 21.60
N VAL A 58 -1.26 9.59 21.65
CA VAL A 58 -2.43 9.27 20.81
C VAL A 58 -2.09 9.39 19.32
N ILE A 59 -1.44 10.49 18.92
CA ILE A 59 -1.03 10.71 17.54
C ILE A 59 -0.01 9.66 17.10
N SER A 60 0.99 9.33 17.93
CA SER A 60 1.96 8.28 17.61
C SER A 60 1.29 6.93 17.35
N VAL A 61 0.30 6.54 18.18
CA VAL A 61 -0.45 5.30 17.99
C VAL A 61 -1.25 5.34 16.68
N LEU A 62 -1.94 6.45 16.39
CA LEU A 62 -2.69 6.58 15.13
C LEU A 62 -1.79 6.51 13.90
N LEU A 63 -0.63 7.18 13.93
CA LEU A 63 0.35 7.12 12.84
C LEU A 63 0.91 5.71 12.70
N PHE A 64 1.22 5.03 13.81
CA PHE A 64 1.69 3.65 13.78
C PHE A 64 0.68 2.71 13.11
N VAL A 65 -0.59 2.77 13.50
CA VAL A 65 -1.66 1.98 12.86
C VAL A 65 -1.78 2.34 11.37
N LEU A 66 -1.65 3.63 11.03
CA LEU A 66 -1.70 4.09 9.64
C LEU A 66 -0.55 3.56 8.79
N SER A 67 0.66 3.39 9.33
CA SER A 67 1.81 2.81 8.61
C SER A 67 1.53 1.41 8.05
N PHE A 68 0.71 0.63 8.75
CA PHE A 68 0.31 -0.72 8.36
C PHE A 68 -1.07 -0.76 7.67
N SER A 69 -1.61 0.40 7.32
CA SER A 69 -2.83 0.46 6.52
C SER A 69 -2.53 0.07 5.08
N TYR A 70 -3.54 -0.48 4.41
CA TYR A 70 -3.52 -0.84 2.99
C TYR A 70 -2.87 0.21 2.07
N TRP A 71 -3.05 1.50 2.37
CA TRP A 71 -2.58 2.59 1.53
C TRP A 71 -1.14 3.04 1.80
N GLN A 72 -0.58 2.70 2.96
CA GLN A 72 0.78 3.12 3.35
C GLN A 72 1.74 1.95 3.35
N ASP A 73 1.26 0.77 3.73
CA ASP A 73 2.07 -0.43 3.92
C ASP A 73 2.61 -0.94 2.58
N THR A 74 3.90 -0.68 2.37
CA THR A 74 4.67 -1.16 1.22
C THR A 74 5.45 -2.43 1.53
N GLY A 75 5.28 -3.01 2.71
CA GLY A 75 6.10 -4.12 3.18
C GLY A 75 7.15 -3.69 4.19
N LEU A 76 7.63 -4.67 4.97
CA LEU A 76 8.79 -4.52 5.84
C LEU A 76 9.87 -5.54 5.45
N GLY A 77 11.08 -5.07 5.19
CA GLY A 77 12.22 -5.85 4.72
C GLY A 77 11.94 -6.42 3.34
N ASP A 78 12.14 -7.73 3.21
CA ASP A 78 12.01 -8.48 1.96
C ASP A 78 10.54 -8.82 1.69
N ASN A 79 9.61 -7.87 1.81
CA ASN A 79 8.16 -8.11 1.64
C ASN A 79 7.50 -6.99 0.84
N SER A 80 8.12 -6.56 -0.25
CA SER A 80 7.64 -5.41 -1.03
C SER A 80 6.23 -5.68 -1.56
N LYS A 81 5.32 -4.73 -1.39
CA LYS A 81 3.94 -4.86 -1.87
C LYS A 81 3.36 -3.57 -2.39
N ILE A 82 2.46 -3.71 -3.35
CA ILE A 82 1.74 -2.62 -4.00
C ILE A 82 0.25 -2.85 -3.79
N PRO A 83 -0.49 -1.89 -3.20
CA PRO A 83 -1.95 -1.93 -3.20
C PRO A 83 -2.48 -1.65 -4.61
N VAL A 84 -3.33 -2.55 -5.12
CA VAL A 84 -3.83 -2.50 -6.52
C VAL A 84 -5.31 -2.14 -6.63
N GLY A 85 -5.96 -1.78 -5.52
CA GLY A 85 -7.39 -1.52 -5.40
C GLY A 85 -8.17 -2.67 -4.76
N TYR A 86 -9.38 -2.36 -4.27
CA TYR A 86 -10.35 -3.36 -3.78
C TYR A 86 -9.80 -4.35 -2.72
N GLY A 87 -8.90 -3.87 -1.84
CA GLY A 87 -8.29 -4.67 -0.78
C GLY A 87 -7.25 -5.68 -1.27
N GLN A 88 -6.81 -5.59 -2.53
CA GLN A 88 -5.86 -6.52 -3.15
C GLN A 88 -4.46 -5.94 -3.18
N THR A 89 -3.45 -6.79 -3.10
CA THR A 89 -2.05 -6.43 -3.23
C THR A 89 -1.35 -7.34 -4.24
N ILE A 90 -0.34 -6.80 -4.89
CA ILE A 90 0.68 -7.59 -5.58
C ILE A 90 1.94 -7.50 -4.74
N GLN A 91 2.61 -8.63 -4.54
CA GLN A 91 3.72 -8.76 -3.60
C GLN A 91 4.95 -9.32 -4.29
N SER A 92 6.12 -8.94 -3.82
CA SER A 92 7.39 -9.48 -4.24
C SER A 92 8.35 -9.40 -3.07
N GLU A 93 8.72 -10.56 -2.54
CA GLU A 93 9.57 -10.63 -1.36
C GLU A 93 11.02 -10.23 -1.69
N ASP A 94 11.56 -10.83 -2.75
CA ASP A 94 12.96 -10.75 -3.15
C ASP A 94 13.18 -10.01 -4.48
N PHE A 95 12.14 -9.39 -5.05
CA PHE A 95 12.12 -8.85 -6.41
C PHE A 95 12.41 -9.89 -7.52
N ALA A 96 12.48 -11.19 -7.19
CA ALA A 96 12.66 -12.27 -8.17
C ALA A 96 11.31 -12.82 -8.63
N TRP A 97 10.37 -12.97 -7.69
CA TRP A 97 9.03 -13.47 -7.97
C TRP A 97 7.96 -12.43 -7.66
N THR A 98 6.91 -12.41 -8.49
CA THR A 98 5.76 -11.55 -8.25
C THR A 98 4.53 -12.41 -7.98
N TYR A 99 3.92 -12.19 -6.82
CA TYR A 99 2.81 -12.97 -6.32
C TYR A 99 1.53 -12.13 -6.32
N PHE A 100 0.46 -12.75 -6.80
CA PHE A 100 -0.90 -12.23 -6.72
C PHE A 100 -1.80 -13.27 -6.07
N TYR A 101 -2.64 -12.83 -5.12
CA TYR A 101 -3.56 -13.68 -4.37
C TYR A 101 -5.01 -13.28 -4.70
N PRO A 102 -5.67 -13.96 -5.66
CA PRO A 102 -7.07 -13.72 -6.01
C PRO A 102 -8.03 -13.75 -4.82
N ASP A 103 -7.75 -14.58 -3.81
CA ASP A 103 -8.48 -14.65 -2.56
C ASP A 103 -7.56 -14.21 -1.41
N PRO A 104 -7.72 -12.99 -0.87
CA PRO A 104 -6.81 -12.45 0.15
C PRO A 104 -7.03 -13.10 1.52
N ASP A 105 -8.17 -13.77 1.74
CA ASP A 105 -8.51 -14.44 3.00
C ASP A 105 -8.01 -15.89 3.03
N LYS A 106 -7.53 -16.41 1.88
CA LYS A 106 -6.90 -17.72 1.77
C LYS A 106 -5.39 -17.56 1.74
N THR A 107 -4.81 -17.70 2.93
CA THR A 107 -3.40 -17.48 3.18
C THR A 107 -2.56 -18.75 3.07
N GLU A 108 -3.07 -19.84 2.48
CA GLU A 108 -2.29 -21.06 2.32
C GLU A 108 -1.27 -20.87 1.18
N PRO A 109 0.04 -20.86 1.48
CA PRO A 109 1.07 -20.81 0.44
C PRO A 109 0.90 -22.02 -0.49
N ASN A 110 1.04 -21.80 -1.80
CA ASN A 110 0.94 -22.83 -2.85
C ASN A 110 -0.46 -23.39 -3.20
N GLN A 111 -1.57 -22.86 -2.68
CA GLN A 111 -2.91 -23.33 -3.12
C GLN A 111 -3.66 -22.36 -4.02
N ASP A 112 -3.61 -21.05 -3.72
CA ASP A 112 -4.36 -20.03 -4.44
C ASP A 112 -3.47 -18.88 -4.95
N GLU A 113 -2.14 -19.02 -4.86
CA GLU A 113 -1.21 -17.99 -5.33
C GLU A 113 -0.96 -18.09 -6.83
N LEU A 114 -0.96 -16.94 -7.50
CA LEU A 114 -0.59 -16.81 -8.90
C LEU A 114 0.75 -16.10 -8.98
N ILE A 115 1.75 -16.80 -9.52
CA ILE A 115 3.03 -16.21 -9.87
C ILE A 115 2.86 -15.54 -11.23
N ILE A 116 3.02 -14.22 -11.27
CA ILE A 116 2.94 -13.42 -12.48
C ILE A 116 4.33 -12.86 -12.84
N GLU A 117 4.54 -12.55 -14.11
CA GLU A 117 5.79 -11.94 -14.59
C GLU A 117 5.56 -10.45 -14.86
N ASP A 118 5.10 -10.14 -16.07
CA ASP A 118 4.73 -8.80 -16.49
C ASP A 118 3.23 -8.60 -16.36
N TYR A 119 2.82 -7.44 -15.85
CA TYR A 119 1.41 -7.12 -15.68
C TYR A 119 1.11 -5.66 -15.92
N LYS A 120 -0.18 -5.34 -16.04
CA LYS A 120 -0.70 -3.98 -16.02
C LYS A 120 -2.03 -3.95 -15.27
N ILE A 121 -2.14 -2.98 -14.36
CA ILE A 121 -3.41 -2.62 -13.74
C ILE A 121 -4.03 -1.50 -14.56
N PHE A 122 -5.29 -1.68 -14.94
CA PHE A 122 -6.08 -0.70 -15.67
C PHE A 122 -7.50 -0.67 -15.13
N ASP A 123 -7.87 0.47 -14.57
CA ASP A 123 -9.12 0.65 -13.83
C ASP A 123 -9.29 -0.41 -12.72
N GLN A 124 -10.23 -1.34 -12.87
CA GLN A 124 -10.50 -2.42 -11.92
C GLN A 124 -9.92 -3.78 -12.37
N PHE A 125 -9.13 -3.82 -13.44
CA PHE A 125 -8.61 -5.07 -14.00
C PHE A 125 -7.10 -5.20 -13.78
N LEU A 126 -6.68 -6.37 -13.31
CA LEU A 126 -5.32 -6.85 -13.40
C LEU A 126 -5.19 -7.71 -14.65
N CYS A 127 -4.39 -7.26 -15.61
CA CYS A 127 -4.01 -8.05 -16.77
C CYS A 127 -2.57 -8.51 -16.59
N ALA A 128 -2.31 -9.81 -16.62
CA ALA A 128 -0.98 -10.33 -16.30
C ALA A 128 -0.61 -11.55 -17.15
N LYS A 129 0.69 -11.71 -17.35
CA LYS A 129 1.30 -12.94 -17.84
C LYS A 129 1.65 -13.83 -16.65
N VAL A 130 1.30 -15.10 -16.73
CA VAL A 130 1.59 -16.11 -15.70
C VAL A 130 3.01 -16.62 -15.89
N SER A 131 3.72 -16.85 -14.78
CA SER A 131 5.01 -17.52 -14.84
C SER A 131 4.83 -19.04 -14.84
N HIS A 132 5.54 -19.72 -15.73
CA HIS A 132 5.61 -21.19 -15.78
C HIS A 132 6.93 -21.75 -15.26
N GLN A 133 7.71 -20.92 -14.58
CA GLN A 133 9.03 -21.31 -14.07
C GLN A 133 8.92 -22.19 -12.82
N ASN A 134 7.76 -22.24 -12.16
CA ASN A 134 7.48 -23.11 -11.03
C ASN A 134 6.76 -24.41 -11.48
N THR A 135 7.01 -25.53 -10.81
CA THR A 135 6.44 -26.86 -11.11
C THR A 135 4.93 -26.97 -10.86
N ILE A 136 4.34 -26.02 -10.14
CA ILE A 136 2.89 -25.98 -9.79
C ILE A 136 2.14 -24.91 -10.62
N SER A 137 2.76 -24.41 -11.69
CA SER A 137 2.15 -23.36 -12.51
C SER A 137 0.89 -23.86 -13.23
N PRO A 138 -0.18 -23.05 -13.31
CA PRO A 138 -1.38 -23.44 -14.04
C PRO A 138 -1.10 -23.56 -15.54
N SER A 139 -2.03 -24.16 -16.28
CA SER A 139 -1.86 -24.44 -17.71
C SER A 139 -2.02 -23.24 -18.64
N TYR A 140 -2.55 -22.12 -18.15
CA TYR A 140 -2.84 -20.92 -18.93
C TYR A 140 -1.71 -19.89 -18.83
N ASP A 141 -1.47 -19.17 -19.93
CA ASP A 141 -0.35 -18.23 -20.06
C ASP A 141 -0.70 -16.80 -19.59
N TYR A 142 -1.97 -16.42 -19.69
CA TYR A 142 -2.43 -15.06 -19.38
C TYR A 142 -3.69 -15.06 -18.55
N ILE A 143 -3.85 -13.99 -17.77
CA ILE A 143 -5.03 -13.74 -16.95
C ILE A 143 -5.55 -12.32 -17.12
N VAL A 144 -6.87 -12.19 -16.98
CA VAL A 144 -7.55 -10.94 -16.66
C VAL A 144 -8.35 -11.18 -15.39
N TYR A 145 -7.99 -10.48 -14.32
CA TYR A 145 -8.68 -10.55 -13.04
C TYR A 145 -9.42 -9.25 -12.76
N ASP A 146 -10.73 -9.35 -12.52
CA ASP A 146 -11.55 -8.22 -12.06
C ASP A 146 -11.40 -8.05 -10.55
N LEU A 147 -10.66 -7.02 -10.14
CA LEU A 147 -10.35 -6.70 -8.76
C LEU A 147 -11.60 -6.37 -7.93
N LYS A 148 -12.65 -5.85 -8.58
CA LYS A 148 -13.90 -5.46 -7.93
C LYS A 148 -14.81 -6.66 -7.73
N ASN A 149 -15.03 -7.43 -8.80
CA ASN A 149 -15.96 -8.56 -8.80
C ASN A 149 -15.33 -9.88 -8.33
N LYS A 150 -14.01 -9.89 -8.11
CA LYS A 150 -13.23 -11.06 -7.69
C LYS A 150 -13.36 -12.23 -8.67
N SER A 151 -13.33 -11.93 -9.96
CA SER A 151 -13.49 -12.94 -11.03
C SER A 151 -12.25 -13.04 -11.89
N LEU A 152 -11.78 -14.27 -12.09
CA LEU A 152 -10.63 -14.59 -12.94
C LEU A 152 -11.08 -15.09 -14.31
N LYS A 153 -10.48 -14.56 -15.36
CA LYS A 153 -10.55 -15.11 -16.72
C LYS A 153 -9.15 -15.48 -17.19
N THR A 154 -9.00 -16.67 -17.75
CA THR A 154 -7.73 -17.27 -18.15
C THR A 154 -7.66 -17.43 -19.66
N PHE A 155 -6.45 -17.42 -20.23
CA PHE A 155 -6.21 -17.57 -21.66
C PHE A 155 -4.96 -18.41 -21.88
N ASP A 156 -5.03 -19.36 -22.81
CA ASP A 156 -3.96 -20.33 -23.07
C ASP A 156 -2.93 -19.81 -24.08
N SER A 157 -3.14 -18.62 -24.65
CA SER A 157 -2.20 -18.03 -25.62
C SER A 157 -2.33 -16.51 -25.71
N GLU A 158 -1.26 -15.86 -26.19
CA GLU A 158 -1.24 -14.42 -26.44
C GLU A 158 -2.30 -14.01 -27.47
N GLN A 159 -2.59 -14.87 -28.45
CA GLN A 159 -3.60 -14.59 -29.48
C GLN A 159 -5.01 -14.53 -28.90
N GLU A 160 -5.36 -15.47 -28.01
CA GLU A 160 -6.65 -15.50 -27.33
C GLU A 160 -6.80 -14.29 -26.40
N TYR A 161 -5.76 -14.02 -25.61
CA TYR A 161 -5.69 -12.84 -24.75
C TYR A 161 -5.87 -11.54 -25.57
N SER A 162 -5.11 -11.38 -26.65
CA SER A 162 -5.14 -10.20 -27.51
C SER A 162 -6.52 -9.96 -28.11
N SER A 163 -7.16 -11.03 -28.59
CA SER A 163 -8.52 -10.96 -29.14
C SER A 163 -9.54 -10.50 -28.09
N TYR A 164 -9.41 -10.99 -26.85
CA TYR A 164 -10.28 -10.59 -25.75
C TYR A 164 -10.07 -9.13 -25.35
N VAL A 165 -8.83 -8.68 -25.20
CA VAL A 165 -8.56 -7.30 -24.74
C VAL A 165 -8.89 -6.24 -25.79
N ASP A 166 -8.79 -6.57 -27.08
CA ASP A 166 -9.23 -5.68 -28.16
C ASP A 166 -10.74 -5.42 -28.11
N ILE A 167 -11.54 -6.45 -27.84
CA ILE A 167 -13.00 -6.33 -27.69
C ILE A 167 -13.36 -5.53 -26.43
N ASN A 168 -12.63 -5.73 -25.34
CA ASN A 168 -12.94 -5.15 -24.03
C ASN A 168 -12.17 -3.85 -23.73
N SER A 169 -11.41 -3.32 -24.69
CA SER A 169 -10.57 -2.12 -24.53
C SER A 169 -9.61 -2.21 -23.33
N LEU A 170 -9.05 -3.39 -23.09
CA LEU A 170 -8.08 -3.66 -22.02
C LEU A 170 -6.63 -3.55 -22.51
N PRO A 171 -5.63 -3.41 -21.61
CA PRO A 171 -4.23 -3.29 -21.99
C PRO A 171 -3.70 -4.50 -22.79
N LYS A 172 -2.88 -4.24 -23.81
CA LYS A 172 -2.12 -5.29 -24.52
C LYS A 172 -0.85 -5.66 -23.76
N THR A 173 -0.27 -6.82 -24.09
CA THR A 173 0.97 -7.36 -23.51
C THR A 173 2.14 -6.37 -23.62
N ASN A 174 2.22 -5.59 -24.71
CA ASN A 174 3.25 -4.56 -24.89
C ASN A 174 3.15 -3.37 -23.90
N LYS A 175 2.11 -3.29 -23.08
CA LYS A 175 1.95 -2.33 -21.99
C LYS A 175 2.30 -2.93 -20.63
N PHE A 176 2.57 -4.23 -20.56
CA PHE A 176 2.94 -4.88 -19.32
C PHE A 176 4.40 -4.57 -18.96
N TYR A 177 4.69 -4.68 -17.69
CA TYR A 177 6.05 -4.60 -17.15
C TYR A 177 6.12 -5.26 -15.78
N ASP A 178 7.35 -5.54 -15.37
CA ASP A 178 7.68 -6.22 -14.13
C ASP A 178 7.26 -5.44 -12.87
N PHE A 179 7.26 -6.17 -11.76
CA PHE A 179 6.96 -5.61 -10.44
C PHE A 179 7.90 -4.49 -10.04
N GLN A 180 9.20 -4.59 -10.32
CA GLN A 180 10.19 -3.61 -9.89
C GLN A 180 9.86 -2.22 -10.47
N LYS A 181 9.50 -2.16 -11.75
CA LYS A 181 9.10 -0.91 -12.39
C LYS A 181 7.77 -0.40 -11.85
N HIS A 182 6.77 -1.27 -11.63
CA HIS A 182 5.52 -0.86 -10.96
C HIS A 182 5.76 -0.30 -9.56
N TYR A 183 6.65 -0.93 -8.79
CA TYR A 183 6.98 -0.53 -7.43
C TYR A 183 7.65 0.85 -7.40
N HIS A 184 8.60 1.09 -8.30
CA HIS A 184 9.25 2.39 -8.43
C HIS A 184 8.26 3.49 -8.85
N GLU A 185 7.44 3.23 -9.88
CA GLU A 185 6.39 4.15 -10.30
C GLU A 185 5.37 4.42 -9.18
N TYR A 186 5.02 3.40 -8.40
CA TYR A 186 4.11 3.55 -7.27
C TYR A 186 4.69 4.47 -6.19
N LEU A 187 5.97 4.31 -5.85
CA LEU A 187 6.64 5.16 -4.87
C LEU A 187 6.81 6.60 -5.37
N ASP A 188 7.21 6.78 -6.64
CA ASP A 188 7.44 8.10 -7.25
C ASP A 188 6.15 8.90 -7.45
N ASN A 189 5.05 8.22 -7.79
CA ASN A 189 3.76 8.86 -7.98
C ASN A 189 3.05 9.21 -6.66
N ARG A 190 3.59 8.81 -5.49
CA ARG A 190 3.04 9.26 -4.21
C ARG A 190 3.19 10.78 -4.11
N PRO A 191 2.11 11.52 -3.84
CA PRO A 191 2.20 12.96 -3.61
C PRO A 191 3.26 13.25 -2.56
N LYS A 192 4.20 14.17 -2.85
CA LYS A 192 5.32 14.48 -1.94
C LYS A 192 4.87 14.77 -0.52
N TRP A 193 3.73 15.46 -0.34
CA TRP A 193 3.19 15.73 0.98
C TRP A 193 2.86 14.45 1.76
N LYS A 194 2.39 13.37 1.11
CA LYS A 194 2.16 12.07 1.78
C LYS A 194 3.48 11.49 2.27
N ALA A 195 4.53 11.54 1.45
CA ALA A 195 5.85 11.04 1.85
C ALA A 195 6.40 11.78 3.09
N TRP A 196 6.14 13.10 3.20
CA TRP A 196 6.62 13.93 4.31
C TRP A 196 5.71 13.94 5.54
N LEU A 197 4.39 13.86 5.36
CA LEU A 197 3.39 14.04 6.44
C LEU A 197 2.81 12.71 6.94
N LEU A 198 2.97 11.63 6.19
CA LEU A 198 2.56 10.31 6.63
C LEU A 198 3.81 9.48 6.98
N PRO A 199 3.70 8.56 7.93
CA PRO A 199 4.79 7.69 8.33
C PRO A 199 5.17 6.74 7.20
#